data_AF-A0A2V8ZQJ2-F1
#
_entry.id   AF-A0A2V8ZQJ2-F1
#
_cell.length_a   1.000
_cell.length_b   1.000
_cell.length_c   1.000
_cell.angle_alpha   90.00
_cell.angle_beta   90.00
_cell.angle_gamma   90.00
#
_symmetry.space_group_name_H-M   'P 1'
#
loop_
_entity.id
_entity.type
_entity.pdbx_description
1 polymer ?
#
loop_
_entity_poly.entity_id
_entity_poly.type
_entity_poly.pdbx_seq_one_letter_code
_entity_poly.pdbx_strand_id
1 'polypeptide(L)'
;MIIGGRLRDVREAKHLSQGDIEKRTGLLRCYVSRVENDHTVPAIGTLEKWARALEVPLYQLFYDGDEPPQVPTALRTSEQKHTDDWASRGRGLRMFRKIRSALSRLSDEDRSLVLHVAQKMSNGSRRLKNHRG
;
A
#
# COMPACT_ATOMS: atom_id res chain seq x y z
N MET A 1 13.84 -11.57 11.94
CA MET A 1 13.35 -10.18 12.17
C MET A 1 12.40 -10.23 13.36
N ILE A 2 12.77 -9.62 14.48
CA ILE A 2 11.86 -9.49 15.61
C ILE A 2 11.33 -8.05 15.63
N ILE A 3 10.02 -7.90 15.43
CA ILE A 3 9.36 -6.61 15.24
C ILE A 3 9.60 -5.66 16.42
N GLY A 4 9.70 -6.18 17.65
CA GLY A 4 9.91 -5.39 18.86
C GLY A 4 11.25 -4.66 18.86
N GLY A 5 12.33 -5.33 18.50
CA GLY A 5 13.64 -4.72 18.30
C GLY A 5 13.61 -3.59 17.27
N ARG A 6 13.00 -3.82 16.10
CA ARG A 6 12.86 -2.79 15.05
C ARG A 6 12.08 -1.57 15.52
N LEU A 7 10.99 -1.78 16.27
CA LEU A 7 10.20 -0.70 16.87
C LEU A 7 11.03 0.14 17.84
N ARG A 8 11.87 -0.50 18.66
CA ARG A 8 12.81 0.16 19.57
C ARG A 8 13.85 0.97 18.79
N ASP A 9 14.48 0.37 17.78
CA ASP A 9 15.53 1.03 17.00
C ASP A 9 15.02 2.31 16.33
N VAL A 10 13.84 2.25 15.69
CA VAL A 10 13.22 3.42 15.04
C VAL A 10 12.84 4.48 16.07
N ARG A 11 12.35 4.07 17.24
CA ARG A 11 12.03 4.99 18.35
C ARG A 11 13.27 5.73 18.84
N GLU A 12 14.37 5.00 19.07
CA GLU A 12 15.63 5.53 19.60
C GLU A 12 16.36 6.41 18.59
N ALA A 13 16.34 6.04 17.30
CA ALA A 13 16.84 6.87 16.22
C ALA A 13 16.10 8.23 16.11
N LYS A 14 14.85 8.29 16.58
CA LYS A 14 14.05 9.52 16.66
C LYS A 14 14.12 10.22 18.02
N HIS A 15 14.97 9.74 18.93
CA HIS A 15 15.13 10.26 20.29
C HIS A 15 13.83 10.31 21.10
N LEU A 16 12.90 9.38 20.84
CA LEU A 16 11.64 9.28 21.57
C LEU A 16 11.78 8.32 22.76
N SER A 17 11.18 8.67 23.89
CA SER A 17 11.04 7.75 25.01
C SER A 17 9.82 6.83 24.82
N GLN A 18 9.76 5.72 25.57
CA GLN A 18 8.55 4.88 25.61
C GLN A 18 7.32 5.66 26.10
N GLY A 19 7.51 6.67 26.95
CA GLY A 19 6.45 7.58 27.39
C GLY A 19 5.95 8.52 26.29
N ASP A 20 6.81 8.87 25.34
CA ASP A 20 6.40 9.65 24.17
C ASP A 20 5.55 8.80 23.21
N ILE A 21 5.89 7.52 23.05
CA ILE A 21 5.05 6.58 22.31
C ILE A 21 3.69 6.39 23.00
N GLU A 22 3.67 6.28 24.32
CA GLU A 22 2.41 6.22 25.07
C GLU A 22 1.53 7.46 24.80
N LYS A 23 2.08 8.67 24.90
CA LYS A 23 1.35 9.91 24.61
C LYS A 23 0.86 9.98 23.17
N ARG A 24 1.66 9.52 22.20
CA ARG A 24 1.34 9.60 20.76
C ARG A 24 0.35 8.51 20.30
N THR A 25 0.40 7.33 20.89
CA THR A 25 -0.41 6.15 20.47
C THR A 25 -1.62 5.88 21.36
N GLY A 26 -1.62 6.38 22.59
CA GLY A 26 -2.54 5.99 23.66
C GLY A 26 -2.30 4.58 24.21
N LEU A 27 -1.19 3.92 23.85
CA LEU A 27 -0.82 2.61 24.38
C LEU A 27 -0.08 2.80 25.70
N LEU A 28 -0.45 2.04 26.74
CA LEU A 28 0.22 2.12 28.03
C LEU A 28 1.73 1.84 27.89
N ARG A 29 2.56 2.61 28.60
CA ARG A 29 4.03 2.43 28.58
C ARG A 29 4.46 1.01 28.93
N CYS A 30 3.76 0.35 29.85
CA CYS A 30 4.03 -1.05 30.20
C CYS A 30 3.78 -2.01 29.02
N TYR A 31 2.78 -1.74 28.17
CA TYR A 31 2.52 -2.48 26.95
C TYR A 31 3.60 -2.20 25.89
N VAL A 32 3.97 -0.92 25.70
CA VAL A 32 5.07 -0.52 24.81
C VAL A 32 6.35 -1.28 25.16
N SER A 33 6.72 -1.31 26.45
CA SER A 33 7.90 -2.05 26.93
C SER A 33 7.80 -3.56 26.67
N ARG A 34 6.63 -4.18 26.85
CA ARG A 34 6.45 -5.61 26.53
C ARG A 34 6.61 -5.90 25.05
N VAL A 35 6.17 -5.00 24.18
CA VAL A 35 6.34 -5.14 22.73
C VAL A 35 7.81 -4.99 22.33
N GLU A 36 8.52 -3.97 22.84
CA GLU A 36 9.93 -3.74 22.49
C GLU A 36 10.90 -4.80 23.00
N ASN A 37 10.52 -5.55 24.04
CA ASN A 37 11.30 -6.64 24.62
C ASN A 37 10.76 -8.01 24.21
N ASP A 38 9.93 -8.08 23.17
CA ASP A 38 9.43 -9.33 22.57
C ASP A 38 8.60 -10.23 23.51
N HIS A 39 8.12 -9.68 24.63
CA HIS A 39 7.21 -10.35 25.54
C HIS A 39 5.77 -10.42 25.01
N THR A 40 5.45 -9.65 23.96
CA THR A 40 4.13 -9.66 23.33
C THR A 40 4.23 -9.25 21.86
N VAL A 41 3.56 -9.99 20.98
CA VAL A 41 3.46 -9.65 19.56
C VAL A 41 2.24 -8.74 19.33
N PRO A 42 2.43 -7.52 18.83
CA PRO A 42 1.32 -6.61 18.54
C PRO A 42 0.54 -7.03 17.29
N ALA A 43 -0.77 -6.76 17.28
CA ALA A 43 -1.59 -6.90 16.08
C ALA A 43 -1.27 -5.81 15.04
N ILE A 44 -1.68 -6.01 13.79
CA ILE A 44 -1.40 -5.07 12.69
C ILE A 44 -1.94 -3.66 12.97
N GLY A 45 -3.15 -3.53 13.52
CA GLY A 45 -3.72 -2.23 13.88
C GLY A 45 -2.93 -1.52 14.99
N THR A 46 -2.23 -2.28 15.85
CA THR A 46 -1.30 -1.70 16.83
C THR A 46 -0.03 -1.22 16.13
N LEU A 47 0.52 -1.99 15.19
CA LEU A 47 1.66 -1.56 14.38
C LEU A 47 1.36 -0.31 13.56
N GLU A 48 0.14 -0.12 13.07
CA GLU A 48 -0.31 1.12 12.41
C GLU A 48 -0.30 2.33 13.35
N LYS A 49 -0.67 2.15 14.63
CA LYS A 49 -0.56 3.22 15.64
C LYS A 49 0.91 3.59 15.86
N TRP A 50 1.78 2.59 15.96
CA TRP A 50 3.21 2.80 16.09
C TRP A 50 3.82 3.51 14.89
N ALA A 51 3.53 3.05 13.67
CA ALA A 51 4.01 3.67 12.44
C ALA A 51 3.62 5.15 12.36
N ARG A 52 2.38 5.50 12.73
CA ARG A 52 1.93 6.90 12.84
C ARG A 52 2.68 7.68 13.92
N ALA A 53 2.83 7.13 15.12
CA ALA A 53 3.54 7.81 16.22
C ALA A 53 5.04 8.00 15.95
N LEU A 54 5.65 7.05 15.24
CA LEU A 54 7.03 7.10 14.79
C LEU A 54 7.20 7.89 13.49
N GLU A 55 6.11 8.35 12.85
CA GLU A 55 6.16 9.10 11.58
C GLU A 55 6.97 8.36 10.50
N VAL A 56 6.68 7.07 10.34
CA VAL A 56 7.27 6.22 9.31
C VAL A 56 6.16 5.49 8.55
N PRO A 57 6.33 5.22 7.25
CA PRO A 57 5.47 4.28 6.55
C PRO A 57 5.47 2.91 7.23
N LEU A 58 4.30 2.26 7.33
CA LEU A 58 4.15 0.96 8.00
C LEU A 58 5.14 -0.10 7.46
N TYR A 59 5.42 -0.08 6.16
CA TYR A 59 6.33 -1.06 5.55
C TYR A 59 7.76 -0.99 6.11
N GLN A 60 8.21 0.18 6.61
CA GLN A 60 9.56 0.33 7.17
C GLN A 60 9.76 -0.45 8.47
N LEU A 61 8.67 -0.79 9.17
CA LEU A 61 8.72 -1.67 10.33
C LEU A 61 9.06 -3.12 9.95
N PHE A 62 8.91 -3.48 8.67
CA PHE A 62 9.14 -4.82 8.14
C PHE A 62 10.30 -4.90 7.15
N TYR A 63 11.08 -3.82 7.04
CA TYR A 63 12.11 -3.69 6.04
C TYR A 63 13.45 -3.28 6.68
N ASP A 64 14.46 -4.12 6.49
CA ASP A 64 15.79 -3.99 7.10
C ASP A 64 16.81 -3.27 6.20
N GLY A 65 16.45 -2.90 4.97
CA GLY A 65 17.35 -2.18 4.06
C GLY A 65 17.31 -0.66 4.23
N ASP A 66 18.40 0.00 3.84
CA ASP A 66 18.54 1.47 3.86
C ASP A 66 17.87 2.15 2.65
N GLU A 67 17.72 1.43 1.54
CA GLU A 67 17.02 1.90 0.35
C GLU A 67 15.54 1.49 0.39
N PRO A 68 14.60 2.25 -0.19
CA PRO A 68 13.22 1.81 -0.27
C PRO A 68 13.13 0.40 -0.89
N PRO A 69 12.33 -0.54 -0.32
CA PRO A 69 12.18 -1.87 -0.88
C PRO A 69 11.86 -1.77 -2.37
N GLN A 70 12.69 -2.41 -3.20
CA GLN A 70 12.34 -2.54 -4.60
C GLN A 70 10.99 -3.25 -4.68
N VAL A 71 10.03 -2.61 -5.33
CA VAL A 71 8.67 -3.14 -5.47
C VAL A 71 8.80 -4.56 -6.03
N PRO A 72 8.34 -5.60 -5.30
CA PRO A 72 8.47 -6.97 -5.75
C PRO A 72 7.93 -7.09 -7.17
N THR A 73 8.60 -7.84 -8.04
CA THR A 73 8.21 -7.99 -9.46
C THR A 73 6.73 -8.39 -9.61
N ALA A 74 6.16 -9.08 -8.61
CA ALA A 74 4.76 -9.47 -8.54
C ALA A 74 3.77 -8.31 -8.20
N LEU A 75 4.24 -7.27 -7.50
CA LEU A 75 3.51 -6.05 -7.15
C LEU A 75 3.81 -4.88 -8.09
N ARG A 76 4.75 -5.04 -9.05
CA ARG A 76 4.85 -4.14 -10.19
C ARG A 76 3.47 -4.10 -10.83
N THR A 77 2.81 -2.96 -10.70
CA THR A 77 1.63 -2.64 -11.48
C THR A 77 2.01 -2.85 -12.96
N SER A 78 1.01 -3.09 -13.80
CA SER A 78 1.18 -3.25 -15.27
C SER A 78 2.00 -2.14 -15.96
N GLU A 79 2.42 -1.09 -15.26
CA GLU A 79 3.35 -0.05 -15.74
C GLU A 79 4.78 -0.55 -16.01
N GLN A 80 5.27 -1.65 -15.41
CA GLN A 80 6.64 -2.18 -15.69
C GLN A 80 6.72 -3.62 -16.21
N LYS A 81 5.59 -4.33 -16.33
CA LYS A 81 5.57 -5.51 -17.20
C LYS A 81 5.42 -4.95 -18.61
N HIS A 82 6.45 -5.05 -19.43
CA HIS A 82 6.35 -4.78 -20.87
C HIS A 82 5.48 -5.89 -21.51
N THR A 83 4.20 -5.94 -21.10
CA THR A 83 3.15 -6.51 -21.93
C THR A 83 3.06 -5.59 -23.12
N ASP A 84 3.05 -6.14 -24.32
CA ASP A 84 2.73 -5.40 -25.54
C ASP A 84 1.25 -4.99 -25.53
N ASP A 85 0.84 -4.25 -24.50
CA ASP A 85 -0.51 -3.75 -24.33
C ASP A 85 -0.61 -2.35 -24.92
N TRP A 86 -1.73 -2.05 -25.54
CA TRP A 86 -1.97 -0.80 -26.26
C TRP A 86 -1.76 0.42 -25.36
N ALA A 87 -2.04 0.29 -24.06
CA ALA A 87 -1.88 1.34 -23.05
C ALA A 87 -0.41 1.71 -22.76
N SER A 88 0.55 0.88 -23.17
CA SER A 88 1.97 1.07 -22.86
C SER A 88 2.78 1.66 -24.03
N ARG A 89 2.15 1.94 -25.19
CA ARG A 89 2.85 2.44 -26.39
C ARG A 89 2.15 3.60 -27.10
N GLY A 90 2.95 4.45 -27.77
CA GLY A 90 2.51 5.43 -28.77
C GLY A 90 1.31 6.30 -28.37
N ARG A 91 0.25 6.27 -29.19
CA ARG A 91 -1.00 7.00 -28.93
C ARG A 91 -1.78 6.46 -27.73
N GLY A 92 -1.67 5.16 -27.44
CA GLY A 92 -2.41 4.51 -26.36
C GLY A 92 -1.95 4.97 -24.99
N LEU A 93 -0.65 5.17 -24.78
CA LEU A 93 -0.11 5.75 -23.53
C LEU A 93 -0.65 7.15 -23.26
N ARG A 94 -0.75 8.00 -24.29
CA ARG A 94 -1.32 9.36 -24.15
C ARG A 94 -2.79 9.31 -23.76
N MET A 95 -3.55 8.39 -24.36
CA MET A 95 -4.95 8.19 -24.02
C MET A 95 -5.10 7.63 -22.61
N PHE A 96 -4.33 6.61 -22.24
CA PHE A 96 -4.35 6.00 -20.92
C PHE A 96 -4.04 7.02 -19.81
N ARG A 97 -3.04 7.89 -20.00
CA ARG A 97 -2.75 8.98 -19.06
C ARG A 97 -3.92 9.95 -18.88
N LYS A 98 -4.61 10.31 -19.97
CA LYS A 98 -5.82 11.15 -19.91
C LYS A 98 -6.94 10.47 -19.14
N ILE A 99 -7.20 9.18 -19.43
CA ILE A 99 -8.21 8.38 -18.71
C ILE A 99 -7.86 8.30 -17.22
N ARG A 100 -6.61 7.95 -16.88
CA ARG A 100 -6.15 7.86 -15.48
C ARG A 100 -6.35 9.18 -14.74
N SER A 101 -5.98 10.30 -15.36
CA SER A 101 -6.15 11.64 -14.78
C SER A 101 -7.61 12.07 -14.67
N ALA A 102 -8.48 11.63 -15.57
CA ALA A 102 -9.91 11.93 -15.47
C ALA A 102 -10.55 11.11 -14.34
N LEU A 103 -10.26 9.81 -14.28
CA LEU A 103 -10.77 8.91 -13.23
C LEU A 103 -10.35 9.36 -11.82
N SER A 104 -9.11 9.85 -11.66
CA SER A 104 -8.63 10.34 -10.36
C SER A 104 -9.37 11.59 -9.87
N ARG A 105 -10.08 12.31 -10.75
CA ARG A 105 -10.86 13.51 -10.40
C ARG A 105 -12.34 13.23 -10.15
N LEU A 106 -12.81 12.03 -10.49
CA LEU A 106 -14.20 11.62 -10.27
C LEU A 106 -14.48 11.34 -8.80
N SER A 107 -15.74 11.54 -8.40
CA SER A 107 -16.27 11.06 -7.12
C SER A 107 -16.31 9.53 -7.09
N ASP A 108 -16.42 8.93 -5.90
CA ASP A 108 -16.48 7.46 -5.80
C ASP A 108 -17.75 6.88 -6.43
N GLU A 109 -18.87 7.62 -6.42
CA GLU A 109 -20.11 7.23 -7.09
C GLU A 109 -19.94 7.21 -8.62
N ASP A 110 -19.35 8.26 -9.19
CA ASP A 110 -19.06 8.34 -10.63
C ASP A 110 -18.06 7.27 -11.06
N ARG A 111 -17.04 7.00 -10.24
CA ARG A 111 -16.07 5.92 -10.50
C ARG A 111 -16.75 4.57 -10.54
N SER A 112 -17.67 4.31 -9.61
CA SER A 112 -18.44 3.06 -9.56
C SER A 112 -19.27 2.87 -10.82
N LEU A 113 -19.95 3.91 -11.30
CA LEU A 113 -20.74 3.85 -12.53
C LEU A 113 -19.87 3.55 -13.76
N VAL A 114 -18.72 4.23 -13.90
CA VAL A 114 -17.78 3.99 -15.00
C VAL A 114 -17.25 2.56 -14.98
N LEU A 115 -16.88 2.04 -13.81
CA LEU A 115 -16.42 0.66 -13.66
C LEU A 115 -17.52 -0.35 -14.02
N HIS A 116 -18.76 -0.08 -13.63
CA HIS A 116 -19.90 -0.93 -13.98
C HIS A 116 -20.13 -1.01 -15.50
N VAL A 117 -20.10 0.13 -16.19
CA VAL A 117 -20.23 0.18 -17.66
C VAL A 117 -19.07 -0.56 -18.33
N ALA A 118 -17.83 -0.33 -17.88
CA ALA A 118 -16.66 -1.01 -18.41
C ALA A 118 -16.76 -2.54 -18.23
N GLN A 119 -17.24 -3.01 -17.08
CA GLN A 119 -17.46 -4.42 -16.81
C GLN A 119 -18.51 -5.02 -17.76
N LYS A 120 -19.62 -4.33 -18.00
CA LYS A 120 -20.66 -4.75 -18.95
C LYS A 120 -20.13 -4.83 -20.39
N MET A 121 -19.33 -3.85 -20.82
CA MET A 121 -18.70 -3.85 -22.15
C MET A 121 -17.71 -5.00 -22.33
N SER A 122 -16.91 -5.32 -21.29
CA SER A 122 -15.96 -6.44 -21.33
C SER A 122 -16.67 -7.80 -21.43
N ASN A 123 -17.81 -7.96 -20.74
CA ASN A 123 -18.61 -9.19 -20.74
C ASN A 123 -19.36 -9.38 -22.07
N GLY A 124 -19.85 -8.30 -22.69
CA GLY A 124 -20.46 -8.35 -24.02
C GLY A 124 -19.47 -8.77 -25.12
N SER A 125 -18.21 -8.33 -25.01
CA SER A 125 -17.14 -8.68 -25.97
C SER A 125 -16.75 -10.16 -25.90
N ARG A 126 -16.86 -10.82 -24.73
CA ARG A 126 -16.66 -12.28 -24.59
C ARG A 126 -17.75 -13.10 -25.27
N ARG A 127 -19.00 -12.64 -25.23
CA ARG A 127 -20.16 -13.35 -25.80
C ARG A 127 -20.12 -13.41 -27.34
N LEU A 128 -19.57 -12.38 -27.98
CA LEU A 128 -19.41 -12.31 -29.45
C LEU A 128 -18.28 -13.21 -29.98
N LYS A 129 -17.26 -13.54 -29.17
CA LYS A 129 -16.18 -14.46 -29.56
C LYS A 129 -16.63 -15.93 -29.57
N ASN A 130 -17.65 -16.29 -28.80
CA ASN A 130 -18.19 -17.65 -28.69
C ASN A 130 -19.24 -18.02 -29.77
N HIS A 131 -19.52 -17.14 -30.73
CA HIS A 131 -20.47 -17.38 -31.83
C HIS A 131 -19.83 -17.37 -33.22
N ARG A 132 -18.49 -17.43 -33.29
CA ARG A 132 -17.71 -17.54 -34.54
C ARG A 132 -16.82 -18.79 -34.56
N GLY A 133 -17.24 -19.84 -33.87
CA GLY A 133 -16.62 -21.17 -33.90
C GLY A 133 -17.57 -22.15 -34.57
#